data_AF-A0A847B3P5-F1
#
_entry.id   AF-A0A847B3P5-F1
#
_cell.length_a   1.000
_cell.length_b   1.000
_cell.length_c   1.000
_cell.angle_alpha   90.00
_cell.angle_beta   90.00
_cell.angle_gamma   90.00
#
_symmetry.space_group_name_H-M   'P 1'
#
loop_
_entity.id
_entity.type
_entity.pdbx_description
1 polymer ?
#
loop_
_entity_poly.entity_id
_entity_poly.type
_entity_poly.pdbx_seq_one_letter_code
_entity_poly.pdbx_strand_id
1 'polypeptide(L)'
;MDKSLFKRQLIRKLIVSGAFALLTIGGCIGINIANDYIKPFEGFITTALTTVDSDNETNSLGNRLAVEIEQEGIVLAKNDNDILPLDKNNKYVNVFGHSVIDWLISNSGSGSSGPGRSQSSVGLLEALDLYGVEYNTALIDYYKSWASPRSLPFSISSG
;
A
#
# COMPACT_ATOMS: atom_id res chain seq x y z
N MET A 1 2.13 -6.94 63.44
CA MET A 1 2.39 -7.21 62.02
C MET A 1 3.65 -6.43 61.61
N ASP A 2 4.71 -7.11 61.21
CA ASP A 2 6.04 -6.53 61.03
C ASP A 2 6.15 -5.73 59.71
N LYS A 3 6.13 -4.40 59.82
CA LYS A 3 6.18 -3.45 58.69
C LYS A 3 7.49 -3.57 57.90
N SER A 4 8.57 -4.07 58.51
CA SER A 4 9.88 -4.20 57.87
C SER A 4 9.91 -5.34 56.84
N LEU A 5 9.26 -6.46 57.16
CA LEU A 5 9.11 -7.62 56.27
C LEU A 5 8.22 -7.28 55.07
N PHE A 6 7.14 -6.53 55.29
CA PHE A 6 6.25 -6.08 54.21
C PHE A 6 6.99 -5.16 53.22
N LYS A 7 7.79 -4.22 53.72
CA LYS A 7 8.59 -3.31 52.88
C LYS A 7 9.62 -4.06 52.04
N ARG A 8 10.30 -5.07 52.60
CA ARG A 8 11.26 -5.93 51.87
C ARG A 8 10.58 -6.79 50.79
N GLN A 9 9.40 -7.33 51.07
CA GLN A 9 8.62 -8.07 50.08
C GLN A 9 8.14 -7.18 48.93
N LEU A 10 7.70 -5.95 49.23
CA LEU A 10 7.28 -4.97 48.24
C LEU A 10 8.43 -4.54 47.32
N ILE A 11 9.62 -4.27 47.88
CA ILE A 11 10.82 -3.92 47.12
C ILE A 11 11.24 -5.07 46.20
N ARG A 12 11.23 -6.32 46.68
CA ARG A 12 11.53 -7.50 45.84
C ARG A 12 10.57 -7.64 44.67
N LYS A 13 9.26 -7.46 44.89
CA LYS A 13 8.26 -7.52 43.81
C LYS A 13 8.47 -6.42 42.78
N LEU A 14 8.82 -5.21 43.20
CA LEU A 14 9.14 -4.09 42.30
C LEU A 14 10.40 -4.36 41.45
N ILE A 15 11.46 -4.90 42.06
CA ILE A 15 12.69 -5.24 41.34
C ILE A 15 12.42 -6.33 40.30
N VAL A 16 11.72 -7.41 40.68
CA VAL A 16 11.40 -8.51 39.77
C VAL A 16 10.48 -8.04 38.64
N SER A 17 9.45 -7.24 38.95
CA SER A 17 8.56 -6.67 37.93
C SER A 17 9.28 -5.70 36.99
N GLY A 18 10.22 -4.90 37.49
CA GLY A 18 11.03 -3.99 36.68
C GLY A 18 11.99 -4.74 35.74
N ALA A 19 12.63 -5.81 36.24
CA ALA A 19 13.48 -6.67 35.41
C ALA A 19 12.68 -7.37 34.29
N PHE A 20 11.45 -7.81 34.60
CA PHE A 20 10.58 -8.43 33.61
C PHE A 20 10.13 -7.44 32.53
N ALA A 21 9.80 -6.21 32.91
CA ALA A 21 9.43 -5.14 31.98
C ALA A 21 10.59 -4.75 31.04
N LEU A 22 11.83 -4.73 31.54
CA LEU A 22 13.00 -4.45 30.70
C LEU A 22 13.27 -5.58 29.69
N LEU A 23 13.07 -6.84 30.10
CA LEU A 23 13.18 -7.99 29.20
C LEU A 23 12.13 -7.96 28.09
N THR A 24 10.88 -7.62 28.40
CA THR A 24 9.82 -7.53 27.38
C THR A 24 10.07 -6.39 26.41
N ILE A 25 10.48 -5.21 26.89
CA ILE A 25 10.83 -4.07 26.02
C ILE A 25 12.00 -4.43 25.10
N GLY A 26 13.07 -5.04 25.64
CA GLY A 26 14.20 -5.48 24.84
C GLY A 26 13.81 -6.53 23.79
N GLY A 27 12.93 -7.46 24.15
CA GLY A 27 12.37 -8.44 23.22
C GLY A 27 11.56 -7.79 22.09
N CYS A 28 10.69 -6.83 22.40
CA CYS A 28 9.92 -6.09 21.40
C CYS A 28 10.84 -5.34 20.42
N ILE A 29 11.89 -4.67 20.93
CA ILE A 29 12.87 -3.97 20.08
C ILE A 29 13.60 -4.97 19.17
N GLY A 30 14.06 -6.10 19.73
CA GLY A 30 14.76 -7.14 18.97
C GLY A 30 13.90 -7.74 17.84
N ILE A 31 12.61 -7.98 18.10
CA ILE A 31 11.67 -8.50 17.09
C ILE A 31 11.46 -7.48 15.96
N ASN A 32 11.32 -6.19 16.27
CA ASN A 32 11.15 -5.16 15.23
C ASN A 32 12.38 -5.07 14.31
N ILE A 33 13.59 -5.08 14.89
CA ILE A 33 14.83 -5.06 14.12
C ILE A 33 14.96 -6.31 13.26
N ALA A 34 14.69 -7.50 13.82
CA ALA A 34 14.73 -8.76 13.08
C ALA A 34 13.74 -8.75 11.89
N ASN A 35 12.53 -8.23 12.09
CA ASN A 35 11.54 -8.10 11.02
C ASN A 35 12.04 -7.20 9.89
N ASP A 36 12.71 -6.08 10.19
CA ASP A 36 13.27 -5.21 9.15
C ASP A 36 14.37 -5.90 8.32
N TYR A 37 15.16 -6.79 8.92
CA TYR A 37 16.15 -7.60 8.19
C TYR A 37 15.53 -8.74 7.37
N ILE A 38 14.38 -9.28 7.78
CA ILE A 38 13.71 -10.42 7.13
C ILE A 38 12.80 -9.98 5.97
N LYS A 39 12.18 -8.80 6.04
CA LYS A 39 11.29 -8.25 4.98
C LYS A 39 11.83 -8.38 3.55
N PRO A 40 13.13 -8.12 3.26
CA PRO A 40 13.68 -8.29 1.91
C PRO A 40 13.72 -9.75 1.44
N PHE A 41 13.78 -10.72 2.37
CA PHE A 41 13.84 -12.14 2.07
C PHE A 41 12.47 -12.78 1.93
N GLU A 42 11.40 -12.20 2.45
CA GLU A 42 10.05 -12.77 2.29
C GLU A 42 9.68 -12.93 0.81
N GLY A 43 9.93 -11.92 -0.01
CA GLY A 43 9.70 -12.03 -1.47
C GLY A 43 10.54 -13.14 -2.11
N PHE A 44 11.79 -13.33 -1.68
CA PHE A 44 12.65 -14.39 -2.18
C PHE A 44 12.18 -15.77 -1.73
N ILE A 45 11.77 -15.92 -0.47
CA ILE A 45 11.25 -17.17 0.09
C ILE A 45 9.92 -17.53 -0.58
N THR A 46 9.01 -16.58 -0.74
CA THR A 46 7.77 -16.78 -1.49
C THR A 46 8.08 -17.24 -2.91
N THR A 47 8.88 -16.49 -3.67
CA THR A 47 9.24 -16.89 -5.04
C THR A 47 9.97 -18.23 -5.11
N ALA A 48 10.86 -18.54 -4.17
CA ALA A 48 11.60 -19.81 -4.15
C ALA A 48 10.74 -21.01 -3.75
N LEU A 49 9.73 -20.82 -2.89
CA LEU A 49 8.84 -21.87 -2.41
C LEU A 49 7.58 -22.03 -3.27
N THR A 50 7.16 -20.97 -3.97
CA THR A 50 6.09 -21.05 -4.94
C THR A 50 6.70 -21.48 -6.27
N THR A 51 6.46 -22.72 -6.69
CA THR A 51 6.77 -23.22 -8.04
C THR A 51 5.83 -22.60 -9.08
N VAL A 52 5.71 -21.28 -9.10
CA VAL A 52 5.03 -20.60 -10.20
C VAL A 52 6.06 -20.60 -11.33
N ASP A 53 6.06 -21.66 -12.13
CA ASP A 53 6.32 -21.49 -13.55
C ASP A 53 5.24 -20.50 -13.99
N SER A 54 5.60 -19.23 -13.99
CA SER A 54 4.74 -18.16 -14.44
C SER A 54 4.69 -18.26 -15.95
N ASP A 55 3.97 -19.25 -16.46
CA ASP A 55 3.61 -19.28 -17.86
C ASP A 55 2.95 -17.93 -18.15
N ASN A 56 3.51 -17.20 -19.12
CA ASN A 56 3.03 -15.88 -19.51
C ASN A 56 1.52 -15.90 -19.78
N GLU A 57 0.98 -17.04 -20.22
CA GLU A 57 -0.44 -17.26 -20.41
C GLU A 57 -1.24 -17.16 -19.11
N THR A 58 -0.87 -17.86 -18.03
CA THR A 58 -1.58 -17.79 -16.73
C THR A 58 -1.56 -16.37 -16.16
N ASN A 59 -0.41 -15.68 -16.24
CA ASN A 59 -0.33 -14.28 -15.82
C ASN A 59 -1.20 -13.36 -16.68
N SER A 60 -1.22 -13.57 -17.99
CA SER A 60 -2.07 -12.78 -18.90
C SER A 60 -3.56 -13.02 -18.63
N LEU A 61 -3.96 -14.26 -18.33
CA LEU A 61 -5.33 -14.61 -17.95
C LEU A 61 -5.69 -13.96 -16.62
N GLY A 62 -4.79 -14.02 -15.63
CA GLY A 62 -4.97 -13.36 -14.34
C GLY A 62 -5.14 -11.85 -14.48
N ASN A 63 -4.30 -11.19 -15.27
CA ASN A 63 -4.40 -9.74 -15.53
C ASN A 63 -5.70 -9.37 -16.22
N ARG A 64 -6.13 -10.15 -17.22
CA ARG A 64 -7.41 -9.93 -17.90
C ARG A 64 -8.60 -10.07 -16.96
N LEU A 65 -8.59 -11.11 -16.12
CA LEU A 65 -9.62 -11.33 -15.13
C LEU A 65 -9.66 -10.19 -14.10
N ALA A 66 -8.50 -9.69 -13.66
CA ALA A 66 -8.43 -8.55 -12.74
C ALA A 66 -9.06 -7.29 -13.36
N VAL A 67 -8.79 -7.01 -14.63
CA VAL A 67 -9.41 -5.89 -15.37
C VAL A 67 -10.92 -6.08 -15.49
N GLU A 68 -11.41 -7.29 -15.79
CA GLU A 68 -12.85 -7.60 -15.85
C GLU A 68 -13.54 -7.37 -14.51
N ILE A 69 -12.95 -7.87 -13.41
CA ILE A 69 -13.45 -7.65 -12.05
C ILE A 69 -13.48 -6.17 -11.70
N GLU A 70 -12.44 -5.40 -12.06
CA GLU A 70 -12.41 -3.95 -11.82
C GLU A 70 -13.53 -3.24 -12.59
N GLN A 71 -13.71 -3.58 -13.87
CA GLN A 71 -14.75 -3.01 -14.73
C GLN A 71 -16.17 -3.28 -14.20
N GLU A 72 -16.42 -4.48 -13.68
CA GLU A 72 -17.71 -4.85 -13.09
C GLU A 72 -17.90 -4.34 -11.66
N GLY A 73 -16.79 -4.07 -10.95
CA GLY A 73 -16.80 -3.63 -9.55
C GLY A 73 -17.03 -2.13 -9.35
N ILE A 74 -16.80 -1.30 -10.37
CA ILE A 74 -17.02 0.16 -10.29
C ILE A 74 -18.52 0.46 -10.29
N VAL A 75 -18.98 1.19 -9.26
CA VAL A 75 -20.39 1.59 -9.11
C VAL A 75 -20.58 3.07 -9.41
N LEU A 76 -21.36 3.38 -10.45
CA LEU A 76 -21.80 4.74 -10.75
C LEU A 76 -22.97 5.13 -9.85
N ALA A 77 -22.67 5.72 -8.69
CA ALA A 77 -23.69 6.09 -7.71
C ALA A 77 -24.59 7.25 -8.16
N LYS A 78 -24.08 8.15 -9.01
CA LYS A 78 -24.79 9.34 -9.49
C LYS A 78 -24.25 9.80 -10.84
N ASN A 79 -25.16 10.17 -11.76
CA ASN A 79 -24.82 10.73 -13.07
C ASN A 79 -25.91 11.70 -13.53
N ASP A 80 -25.88 12.93 -13.02
CA ASP A 80 -26.81 13.97 -13.48
C ASP A 80 -26.36 14.50 -14.83
N ASN A 81 -27.30 14.78 -15.74
CA ASN A 81 -27.04 15.38 -17.06
C ASN A 81 -26.15 14.54 -17.99
N ASP A 82 -26.09 13.22 -17.79
CA ASP A 82 -25.36 12.29 -18.66
C ASP A 82 -23.89 12.70 -18.91
N ILE A 83 -23.23 13.26 -17.89
CA ILE A 83 -21.83 13.73 -17.97
C ILE A 83 -20.88 12.57 -18.27
N LEU A 84 -21.20 11.37 -17.77
CA LEU A 84 -20.51 10.14 -18.12
C LEU A 84 -21.36 9.29 -19.07
N PRO A 85 -20.74 8.62 -20.08
CA PRO A 85 -19.30 8.62 -20.38
C PRO A 85 -18.83 9.96 -20.94
N LEU A 86 -17.53 10.25 -20.80
CA LEU A 86 -16.93 11.46 -21.36
C LEU A 86 -17.18 11.55 -22.87
N ASP A 87 -17.38 12.78 -23.35
CA ASP A 87 -17.58 13.05 -24.78
C ASP A 87 -16.38 12.54 -25.58
N LYS A 88 -16.66 11.73 -26.60
CA LYS A 88 -15.62 11.18 -27.50
C LYS A 88 -14.89 12.26 -28.30
N ASN A 89 -15.53 13.41 -28.50
CA ASN A 89 -15.02 14.53 -29.29
C ASN A 89 -14.33 15.60 -28.45
N ASN A 90 -14.58 15.66 -27.14
CA ASN A 90 -13.94 16.60 -26.23
C ASN A 90 -13.21 15.86 -25.13
N LYS A 91 -11.91 15.64 -25.38
CA LYS A 91 -11.07 14.79 -24.55
C LYS A 91 -10.16 15.57 -23.59
N TYR A 92 -10.51 16.80 -23.24
CA TYR A 92 -9.69 17.61 -22.33
C TYR A 92 -10.36 17.77 -20.96
N VAL A 93 -9.72 17.25 -19.91
CA VAL A 93 -10.25 17.25 -18.54
C VAL A 93 -9.33 17.94 -17.54
N ASN A 94 -9.90 18.47 -16.47
CA ASN A 94 -9.13 18.88 -15.29
C ASN A 94 -9.22 17.75 -14.24
N VAL A 95 -8.07 17.24 -13.83
CA VAL A 95 -7.97 16.15 -12.85
C VAL A 95 -7.48 16.72 -11.53
N PHE A 96 -8.31 16.60 -10.49
CA PHE A 96 -8.05 17.19 -9.17
C PHE A 96 -7.75 16.12 -8.11
N GLY A 97 -7.02 16.52 -7.07
CA GLY A 97 -6.66 15.72 -5.91
C GLY A 97 -5.22 15.24 -5.93
N HIS A 98 -4.54 15.28 -4.78
CA HIS A 98 -3.12 14.87 -4.70
C HIS A 98 -2.92 13.38 -5.00
N SER A 99 -3.90 12.52 -4.71
CA SER A 99 -3.79 11.07 -4.99
C SER A 99 -3.67 10.72 -6.48
N VAL A 100 -3.90 11.66 -7.40
CA VAL A 100 -3.79 11.40 -8.85
C VAL A 100 -2.33 11.26 -9.30
N ILE A 101 -1.38 11.83 -8.55
CA ILE A 101 0.07 11.66 -8.78
C ILE A 101 0.64 10.47 -8.00
N ASP A 102 -0.14 9.87 -7.11
CA ASP A 102 0.24 8.71 -6.29
C ASP A 102 -0.98 7.82 -5.99
N TRP A 103 -1.44 7.15 -7.04
CA TRP A 103 -2.63 6.30 -7.03
C TRP A 103 -2.47 5.10 -6.10
N LEU A 104 -3.46 4.84 -5.26
CA LEU A 104 -3.48 3.70 -4.33
C LEU A 104 -4.13 2.50 -5.04
N ILE A 105 -3.36 1.42 -5.19
CA ILE A 105 -3.83 0.18 -5.85
C ILE A 105 -4.23 -0.89 -4.84
N SER A 106 -3.86 -0.72 -3.58
CA SER A 106 -4.21 -1.64 -2.51
C SER A 106 -4.26 -0.92 -1.16
N ASN A 107 -4.57 -1.67 -0.11
CA ASN A 107 -4.65 -1.17 1.26
C ASN A 107 -3.44 -1.64 2.09
N SER A 108 -3.18 -0.98 3.21
CA SER A 108 -2.21 -1.45 4.19
C SER A 108 -2.68 -2.73 4.91
N GLY A 109 -1.74 -3.57 5.34
CA GLY A 109 -1.99 -4.76 6.16
C GLY A 109 -1.66 -6.07 5.43
N SER A 110 -2.02 -7.20 6.05
CA SER A 110 -1.68 -8.53 5.52
C SER A 110 -2.41 -8.90 4.22
N GLY A 111 -3.47 -8.16 3.87
CA GLY A 111 -4.17 -8.28 2.59
C GLY A 111 -3.64 -7.35 1.50
N SER A 112 -2.57 -6.60 1.78
CA SER A 112 -1.96 -5.69 0.80
C SER A 112 -1.38 -6.46 -0.37
N SER A 113 -1.74 -6.03 -1.58
CA SER A 113 -1.13 -6.43 -2.84
C SER A 113 -0.42 -5.20 -3.41
N GLY A 114 0.91 -5.14 -3.27
CA GLY A 114 1.69 -4.07 -3.90
C GLY A 114 1.93 -4.35 -5.38
N PRO A 115 2.37 -3.37 -6.18
CA PRO A 115 2.96 -3.66 -7.46
C PRO A 115 4.19 -4.52 -7.13
N GLY A 116 4.15 -5.82 -7.43
CA GLY A 116 5.35 -6.64 -7.27
C GLY A 116 6.50 -5.95 -8.00
N ARG A 117 7.75 -6.06 -7.52
CA ARG A 117 8.95 -5.36 -8.07
C ARG A 117 9.19 -5.52 -9.58
N SER A 118 8.38 -6.30 -10.28
CA SER A 118 8.44 -6.61 -11.71
C SER A 118 7.12 -6.30 -12.46
N GLN A 119 6.13 -5.67 -11.83
CA GLN A 119 4.84 -5.38 -12.45
C GLN A 119 4.53 -3.88 -12.41
N SER A 120 4.37 -3.27 -13.59
CA SER A 120 3.89 -1.90 -13.74
C SER A 120 2.38 -1.86 -13.47
N SER A 121 1.95 -1.06 -12.51
CA SER A 121 0.53 -0.76 -12.28
C SER A 121 0.15 0.55 -12.95
N VAL A 122 -1.00 0.58 -13.62
CA VAL A 122 -1.49 1.77 -14.32
C VAL A 122 -2.26 2.66 -13.34
N GLY A 123 -1.82 3.91 -13.21
CA GLY A 123 -2.55 4.94 -12.46
C GLY A 123 -3.57 5.70 -13.31
N LEU A 124 -4.38 6.56 -12.70
CA LEU A 124 -5.40 7.33 -13.42
C LEU A 124 -4.84 8.21 -14.55
N LEU A 125 -3.72 8.92 -14.32
CA LEU A 125 -3.14 9.80 -15.35
C LEU A 125 -2.60 9.01 -16.55
N GLU A 126 -1.91 7.89 -16.29
CA GLU A 126 -1.44 6.98 -17.34
C GLU A 126 -2.60 6.33 -18.09
N ALA A 127 -3.68 5.96 -17.39
CA ALA A 127 -4.90 5.47 -18.03
C ALA A 127 -5.52 6.52 -18.96
N LEU A 128 -5.57 7.80 -18.56
CA LEU A 128 -6.04 8.87 -19.44
C LEU A 128 -5.17 8.99 -20.70
N ASP A 129 -3.84 8.95 -20.55
CA ASP A 129 -2.90 8.96 -21.68
C ASP A 129 -3.13 7.77 -22.62
N LEU A 130 -3.29 6.55 -22.09
CA LEU A 130 -3.56 5.33 -22.87
C LEU A 130 -4.90 5.39 -23.64
N TYR A 131 -5.91 6.05 -23.07
CA TYR A 131 -7.22 6.24 -23.71
C TYR A 131 -7.28 7.51 -24.58
N GLY A 132 -6.17 8.25 -24.68
CA GLY A 132 -6.04 9.47 -25.48
C GLY A 132 -6.91 10.61 -24.94
N VAL A 133 -7.09 10.68 -23.63
CA VAL A 133 -7.75 11.79 -22.93
C VAL A 133 -6.68 12.73 -22.40
N GLU A 134 -6.65 13.93 -22.96
CA GLU A 134 -5.76 15.00 -22.51
C GLU A 134 -6.23 15.58 -21.18
N TYR A 135 -5.28 16.03 -20.38
CA TYR A 135 -5.57 16.69 -19.11
C TYR A 135 -4.67 17.90 -18.88
N ASN A 136 -5.11 18.77 -17.99
CA ASN A 136 -4.37 19.99 -17.62
C ASN A 136 -3.07 19.66 -16.86
N THR A 137 -1.96 19.61 -17.58
CA THR A 137 -0.63 19.31 -17.04
C THR A 137 -0.14 20.35 -16.03
N ALA A 138 -0.48 21.63 -16.20
CA ALA A 138 -0.11 22.67 -15.25
C ALA A 138 -0.72 22.44 -13.86
N LEU A 139 -1.94 21.90 -13.81
CA LEU A 139 -2.57 21.50 -12.55
C LEU A 139 -1.87 20.28 -11.91
N ILE A 140 -1.45 19.32 -12.72
CA ILE A 140 -0.69 18.15 -12.25
C ILE A 140 0.68 18.56 -11.72
N ASP A 141 1.37 19.47 -12.41
CA ASP A 141 2.67 19.99 -11.99
C ASP A 141 2.55 20.80 -10.70
N TYR A 142 1.45 21.54 -10.52
CA TYR A 142 1.14 22.16 -9.23
C TYR A 142 1.06 21.12 -8.10
N TYR A 143 0.31 20.02 -8.28
CA TYR A 143 0.24 18.96 -7.27
C TYR A 143 1.61 18.34 -6.96
N LYS A 144 2.43 18.08 -7.99
CA LYS A 144 3.81 17.57 -7.83
C LYS A 144 4.70 18.54 -7.07
N SER A 145 4.53 19.85 -7.29
CA SER A 145 5.32 20.90 -6.62
C SER A 145 4.91 21.10 -5.16
N TRP A 146 3.63 20.94 -4.85
CA TRP A 146 3.09 21.16 -3.52
C TRP A 146 3.49 20.05 -2.56
N ALA A 147 3.44 18.80 -3.00
CA ALA A 147 3.90 17.66 -2.22
C ALA A 147 4.35 16.52 -3.13
N SER A 148 5.49 15.90 -2.81
CA SER A 148 5.95 14.69 -3.48
C SER A 148 4.95 13.53 -3.27
N PRO A 149 4.94 12.52 -4.17
CA PRO A 149 4.25 11.26 -3.94
C PRO A 149 4.57 10.71 -2.54
N ARG A 150 3.60 10.07 -1.88
CA ARG A 150 3.84 9.47 -0.56
C ARG A 150 4.66 8.19 -0.66
N SER A 151 4.68 7.55 -1.83
CA SER A 151 5.46 6.32 -2.07
C SER A 151 5.14 5.23 -1.07
N LEU A 152 3.84 5.07 -0.80
CA LEU A 152 3.34 3.98 0.03
C LEU A 152 3.56 2.66 -0.73
N PRO A 153 3.90 1.55 -0.04
CA PRO A 153 4.21 0.26 -0.69
C PRO A 153 3.03 -0.39 -1.46
N PHE A 154 1.87 0.25 -1.44
CA PHE A 154 0.63 -0.12 -2.11
C PHE A 154 0.14 0.99 -3.08
N SER A 155 1.05 1.85 -3.50
CA SER A 155 0.81 2.94 -4.45
C SER A 155 1.66 2.79 -5.71
N ILE A 156 1.24 3.42 -6.81
CA ILE A 156 1.96 3.33 -8.10
C ILE A 156 3.38 3.90 -8.05
N SER A 157 3.70 4.81 -7.11
CA SER A 157 5.05 5.37 -6.99
C SER A 157 6.02 4.49 -6.20
N SER A 158 5.58 3.30 -5.75
CA SER A 158 6.41 2.34 -5.02
C SER A 158 6.94 1.17 -5.86
N GLY A 159 6.50 1.09 -7.12
CA GLY A 159 6.94 0.12 -8.13
C GLY A 159 8.12 0.62 -8.95
#